data_AF-A0A4P6UBF2-F1
#
_entry.id   AF-A0A4P6UBF2-F1
#
_cell.length_a   1.000
_cell.length_b   1.000
_cell.length_c   1.000
_cell.angle_alpha   90.00
_cell.angle_beta   90.00
_cell.angle_gamma   90.00
#
_symmetry.space_group_name_H-M   'P 1'
#
loop_
_entity.id
_entity.type
_entity.pdbx_description
1 polymer ?
#
loop_
_entity_poly.entity_id
_entity_poly.type
_entity_poly.pdbx_seq_one_letter_code
_entity_poly.pdbx_strand_id
1 'polypeptide(L)'
;MTGAEVDAFHMAVRARLFKGSVICQVVDYQYNATWAASLEIATSGDCGSGPYNSHGFVKTFSSTNGFQEHLTFPSSGIGYTAPTPALRSAPSEINPFTKEGKTFGVLDPEQSDAVQPDFVAAYTNDGQQGYIRSADLNVPVASIDGLRSLPQNNGVAKTPSRDIPVFAADGASQIGVLTTA
;
A
#
# COMPACT_ATOMS: atom_id res chain seq x y z
N MET A 1 13.45 28.90 18.26
CA MET A 1 12.22 28.33 17.68
C MET A 1 12.63 27.54 16.46
N THR A 2 12.88 26.26 16.63
CA THR A 2 13.19 25.33 15.54
C THR A 2 12.01 24.38 15.46
N GLY A 3 11.53 24.07 14.25
CA GLY A 3 10.22 23.49 13.98
C GLY A 3 9.92 22.21 14.77
N ALA A 4 8.65 21.81 14.80
CA ALA A 4 8.16 20.61 15.49
C ALA A 4 8.72 19.33 14.83
N GLU A 5 9.99 19.04 15.09
CA GLU A 5 10.63 17.77 14.73
C GLU A 5 10.15 16.67 15.69
N VAL A 6 9.96 15.48 15.15
CA VAL A 6 9.69 14.27 15.94
C VAL A 6 10.94 13.39 16.01
N ASP A 7 11.09 12.67 17.13
CA ASP A 7 12.20 11.74 17.34
C ASP A 7 12.27 10.67 16.25
N ALA A 8 13.46 10.10 16.05
CA ALA A 8 13.66 8.96 15.17
C ALA A 8 12.66 7.83 15.47
N PHE A 9 12.10 7.27 14.40
CA PHE A 9 11.14 6.17 14.36
C PHE A 9 9.75 6.50 14.91
N HIS A 10 9.45 7.78 15.21
CA HIS A 10 8.13 8.20 15.71
C HIS A 10 7.15 8.63 14.62
N MET A 11 7.58 8.66 13.35
CA MET A 11 6.75 8.95 12.20
C MET A 11 6.96 7.88 11.13
N ALA A 12 5.86 7.42 10.54
CA ALA A 12 5.91 6.50 9.41
C ALA A 12 4.88 6.86 8.36
N VAL A 13 5.13 6.45 7.12
CA VAL A 13 4.21 6.60 6.01
C VAL A 13 4.23 5.33 5.16
N ARG A 14 3.06 4.92 4.68
CA ARG A 14 2.88 3.90 3.64
C ARG A 14 1.97 4.46 2.57
N ALA A 15 2.17 4.04 1.33
CA ALA A 15 1.41 4.53 0.18
C ALA A 15 0.98 3.37 -0.69
N ARG A 16 -0.16 3.55 -1.35
CA ARG A 16 -0.70 2.64 -2.34
C ARG A 16 -1.06 3.43 -3.58
N LEU A 17 -0.70 2.87 -4.73
CA LEU A 17 -1.09 3.40 -6.03
C LEU A 17 -2.26 2.58 -6.54
N PHE A 18 -3.26 3.25 -7.11
CA PHE A 18 -4.43 2.62 -7.68
C PHE A 18 -4.56 3.00 -9.15
N LYS A 19 -4.97 2.04 -9.98
CA LYS A 19 -5.44 2.28 -11.34
C LYS A 19 -6.96 2.07 -11.33
N GLY A 20 -7.72 3.17 -11.40
CA GLY A 20 -9.12 3.16 -10.97
C GLY A 20 -9.21 2.78 -9.49
N SER A 21 -9.96 1.74 -9.15
CA SER A 21 -10.10 1.24 -7.76
C SER A 21 -9.28 -0.03 -7.48
N VAL A 22 -8.36 -0.41 -8.38
CA VAL A 22 -7.57 -1.64 -8.29
C VAL A 22 -6.14 -1.30 -7.88
N ILE A 23 -5.60 -2.01 -6.88
CA ILE A 23 -4.25 -1.78 -6.36
C ILE A 23 -3.22 -2.07 -7.46
N CYS A 24 -2.41 -1.07 -7.75
CA CYS A 24 -1.30 -1.17 -8.70
C CYS A 24 0.06 -1.30 -8.00
N GLN A 25 0.24 -0.62 -6.87
CA GLN A 25 1.49 -0.67 -6.11
C GLN A 25 1.20 -0.57 -4.63
N VAL A 26 2.00 -1.27 -3.82
CA VAL A 26 2.06 -1.12 -2.37
C VAL A 26 3.48 -0.72 -1.99
N VAL A 27 3.61 0.40 -1.28
CA VAL A 27 4.83 0.83 -0.59
C VAL A 27 4.59 0.54 0.89
N ASP A 28 5.35 -0.39 1.46
CA ASP A 28 5.24 -0.71 2.89
C ASP A 28 5.74 0.48 3.74
N TYR A 29 5.50 0.41 5.06
CA TYR A 29 5.88 1.49 5.95
C TYR A 29 7.37 1.84 5.85
N GLN A 30 7.61 3.12 5.63
CA GLN A 30 8.91 3.77 5.80
C GLN A 30 8.84 4.68 7.01
N TYR A 31 9.92 4.79 7.74
CA TYR A 31 10.01 5.49 9.03
C TYR A 31 11.09 6.56 8.97
N ASN A 32 10.93 7.64 9.72
CA ASN A 32 12.04 8.58 9.91
C ASN A 32 13.15 7.87 10.73
N ALA A 33 14.36 7.75 10.21
CA ALA A 33 15.49 7.16 10.93
C ALA A 33 16.24 8.19 11.80
N THR A 34 15.91 9.47 11.62
CA THR A 34 16.51 10.61 12.31
C THR A 34 15.41 11.59 12.74
N TRP A 35 15.78 12.60 13.52
CA TRP A 35 14.86 13.68 13.89
C TRP A 35 14.38 14.38 12.62
N ALA A 36 13.06 14.51 12.45
CA ALA A 36 12.48 15.02 11.22
C ALA A 36 11.16 15.74 11.48
N ALA A 37 10.92 16.84 10.76
CA ALA A 37 9.64 17.54 10.76
C ALA A 37 8.65 17.00 9.70
N SER A 38 9.13 16.17 8.77
CA SER A 38 8.34 15.60 7.68
C SER A 38 8.94 14.28 7.19
N LEU A 39 8.10 13.43 6.63
CA LEU A 39 8.48 12.21 5.93
C LEU A 39 7.61 12.04 4.70
N GLU A 40 8.25 11.86 3.55
CA GLU A 40 7.57 11.74 2.26
C GLU A 40 8.02 10.46 1.56
N ILE A 41 7.09 9.82 0.87
CA ILE A 41 7.35 8.67 -0.01
C ILE A 41 6.60 8.87 -1.31
N ALA A 42 7.10 8.21 -2.36
CA ALA A 42 6.48 8.24 -3.68
C ALA A 42 6.02 6.85 -4.08
N THR A 43 4.94 6.80 -4.85
CA THR A 43 4.59 5.67 -5.70
C THR A 43 5.14 5.94 -7.10
N SER A 44 5.63 4.90 -7.76
CA SER A 44 6.28 4.99 -9.08
C SER A 44 5.94 3.82 -10.01
N GLY A 45 5.04 2.94 -9.58
CA GLY A 45 4.60 1.79 -10.35
C GLY A 45 3.71 2.20 -11.52
N ASP A 46 3.59 1.30 -12.51
CA ASP A 46 2.70 1.45 -13.64
C ASP A 46 1.99 0.12 -13.89
N CYS A 47 0.67 0.16 -14.09
CA CYS A 47 -0.21 -0.97 -14.39
C CYS A 47 -0.93 -0.79 -15.73
N GLY A 48 -0.30 -0.07 -16.65
CA GLY A 48 -0.79 0.27 -17.97
C GLY A 48 -1.58 1.58 -17.98
N SER A 49 -1.91 2.08 -19.17
CA SER A 49 -2.66 3.33 -19.32
C SER A 49 -3.99 3.31 -18.57
N GLY A 50 -4.33 4.44 -17.95
CA GLY A 50 -5.58 4.58 -17.19
C GLY A 50 -5.57 5.74 -16.20
N PRO A 51 -6.66 5.91 -15.45
CA PRO A 51 -6.73 6.86 -14.35
C PRO A 51 -5.97 6.31 -13.13
N TYR A 52 -5.15 7.14 -12.50
CA TYR A 52 -4.37 6.81 -11.31
C TYR A 52 -4.65 7.76 -10.17
N ASN A 53 -4.71 7.22 -8.95
CA ASN A 53 -4.69 7.99 -7.73
C ASN A 53 -3.87 7.25 -6.67
N SER A 54 -3.50 7.97 -5.62
CA SER A 54 -2.72 7.42 -4.51
C SER A 54 -3.33 7.84 -3.19
N HIS A 55 -3.29 6.92 -2.25
CA HIS A 55 -3.52 7.19 -0.83
C HIS A 55 -2.82 6.11 -0.03
N GLY A 56 -2.84 6.25 1.27
CA GLY A 56 -2.23 5.33 2.19
C GLY A 56 -2.44 5.79 3.61
N PHE A 57 -1.45 5.55 4.45
CA PHE A 57 -1.58 5.75 5.87
C PHE A 57 -0.31 6.37 6.43
N VAL A 58 -0.49 7.22 7.43
CA VAL A 58 0.59 7.73 8.25
C VAL A 58 0.48 7.13 9.65
N LYS A 59 1.63 6.93 10.29
CA LYS A 59 1.68 6.54 11.70
C LYS A 59 2.44 7.58 12.50
N THR A 60 1.92 7.88 13.69
CA THR A 60 2.61 8.67 14.71
C THR A 60 2.76 7.86 15.98
N PHE A 61 3.94 7.87 16.58
CA PHE A 61 4.20 7.21 17.85
C PHE A 61 4.05 8.19 19.02
N SER A 62 3.43 7.71 20.11
CA SER A 62 3.53 8.34 21.42
C SER A 62 3.86 7.30 22.47
N SER A 63 4.58 7.68 23.53
CA SER A 63 4.91 6.78 24.64
C SER A 63 3.67 6.23 25.36
N THR A 64 2.54 6.93 25.28
CA THR A 64 1.29 6.56 25.95
C THR A 64 0.46 5.57 25.13
N ASN A 65 0.31 5.81 23.82
CA ASN A 65 -0.62 5.07 22.97
C ASN A 65 0.09 4.19 21.92
N GLY A 66 1.42 4.15 21.92
CA GLY A 66 2.19 3.51 20.86
C GLY A 66 1.95 4.16 19.50
N PHE A 67 2.02 3.36 18.42
CA PHE A 67 1.69 3.82 17.08
C PHE A 67 0.18 3.99 16.90
N GLN A 68 -0.20 5.18 16.44
CA GLN A 68 -1.55 5.50 15.98
C GLN A 68 -1.50 5.66 14.47
N GLU A 69 -2.42 5.01 13.76
CA GLU A 69 -2.50 5.02 12.30
C GLU A 69 -3.62 5.96 11.84
N HIS A 70 -3.34 6.76 10.81
CA HIS A 70 -4.29 7.70 10.21
C HIS A 70 -4.31 7.51 8.70
N LEU A 71 -5.51 7.52 8.13
CA LEU A 71 -5.71 7.45 6.68
C LEU A 71 -5.38 8.80 6.04
N THR A 72 -4.80 8.76 4.86
CA THR A 72 -4.56 9.94 4.03
C THR A 72 -5.69 10.13 3.03
N PHE A 73 -5.99 11.37 2.67
CA PHE A 73 -6.97 11.65 1.62
C PHE A 73 -6.45 11.18 0.25
N PRO A 74 -7.32 10.59 -0.60
CA PRO A 74 -6.99 10.31 -1.99
C PRO A 74 -6.47 11.54 -2.72
N SER A 75 -5.36 11.37 -3.44
CA SER A 75 -4.93 12.37 -4.42
C SER A 75 -5.94 12.49 -5.56
N SER A 76 -5.94 13.64 -6.23
CA SER A 76 -6.72 13.81 -7.46
C SER A 76 -6.28 12.80 -8.52
N GLY A 77 -7.25 12.25 -9.26
CA GLY A 77 -6.98 11.32 -10.34
C GLY A 77 -6.15 11.96 -11.46
N ILE A 78 -5.08 11.29 -11.87
CA ILE A 78 -4.29 11.67 -13.04
C ILE A 78 -4.52 10.67 -14.17
N GLY A 79 -4.63 11.15 -15.41
CA GLY A 79 -4.61 10.28 -16.58
C GLY A 79 -3.17 9.94 -16.94
N TYR A 80 -2.81 8.66 -16.90
CA TYR A 80 -1.49 8.18 -17.26
C TYR A 80 -1.53 7.36 -18.56
N THR A 81 -0.57 7.59 -19.45
CA THR A 81 -0.38 6.81 -20.68
C THR A 81 0.93 6.03 -20.56
N ALA A 82 0.84 4.71 -20.53
CA ALA A 82 2.01 3.85 -20.42
C ALA A 82 2.87 3.91 -21.71
N PRO A 83 4.20 3.94 -21.58
CA PRO A 83 5.12 4.04 -22.72
C PRO A 83 5.10 2.79 -23.63
N THR A 84 4.61 1.66 -23.11
CA THR A 84 4.42 0.41 -23.87
C THR A 84 2.96 -0.01 -23.72
N PRO A 85 2.26 -0.46 -24.78
CA PRO A 85 0.99 -1.15 -24.65
C PRO A 85 1.26 -2.51 -23.98
N ALA A 86 1.47 -2.50 -22.67
CA ALA A 86 1.52 -3.71 -21.90
C ALA A 86 0.15 -4.41 -22.07
N LEU A 87 0.15 -5.74 -22.13
CA LEU A 87 -1.05 -6.60 -22.12
C LEU A 87 -1.80 -6.49 -20.77
N ARG A 88 -1.96 -5.27 -20.26
CA ARG A 88 -2.59 -4.93 -19.00
C ARG A 88 -3.98 -4.47 -19.36
N SER A 89 -4.94 -5.35 -19.13
CA SER A 89 -6.35 -5.13 -19.44
C SER A 89 -6.79 -3.74 -18.96
N ALA A 90 -7.69 -3.12 -19.73
CA ALA A 90 -8.44 -1.97 -19.23
C ALA A 90 -9.05 -2.35 -17.87
N PRO A 91 -9.16 -1.41 -16.91
CA PRO A 91 -9.80 -1.71 -15.63
C PRO A 91 -11.22 -2.23 -15.92
N SER A 92 -11.44 -3.51 -15.67
CA SER A 92 -12.80 -4.06 -15.67
C SER A 92 -13.49 -3.57 -14.41
N GLU A 93 -14.76 -3.19 -14.54
CA GLU A 93 -15.59 -2.90 -13.38
C GLU A 93 -15.60 -4.13 -12.45
N ILE A 94 -15.03 -3.97 -11.25
CA ILE A 94 -15.02 -5.02 -10.22
C ILE A 94 -16.33 -4.91 -9.46
N ASN A 95 -17.26 -5.81 -9.73
CA ASN A 95 -18.45 -5.97 -8.90
C ASN A 95 -18.10 -6.80 -7.67
N PRO A 96 -18.41 -6.31 -6.45
CA PRO A 96 -18.19 -7.09 -5.23
C PRO A 96 -18.96 -8.41 -5.26
N PHE A 97 -18.35 -9.47 -4.75
CA PHE A 97 -18.99 -10.79 -4.66
C PHE A 97 -18.49 -11.58 -3.45
N THR A 98 -19.22 -12.63 -3.09
CA THR A 98 -18.86 -13.55 -2.02
C THR A 98 -18.66 -14.95 -2.57
N LYS A 99 -17.59 -15.63 -2.15
CA LYS A 99 -17.32 -17.02 -2.48
C LYS A 99 -16.79 -17.74 -1.25
N GLU A 100 -17.40 -18.89 -0.91
CA GLU A 100 -16.99 -19.71 0.25
C GLU A 100 -16.92 -18.90 1.56
N GLY A 101 -17.83 -17.94 1.74
CA GLY A 101 -17.88 -17.07 2.92
C GLY A 101 -16.85 -15.94 2.95
N LYS A 102 -15.99 -15.83 1.92
CA LYS A 102 -15.01 -14.75 1.75
C LYS A 102 -15.54 -13.68 0.80
N THR A 103 -15.30 -12.43 1.14
CA THR A 103 -15.71 -11.25 0.39
C THR A 103 -14.60 -10.78 -0.56
N PHE A 104 -14.99 -10.45 -1.78
CA PHE A 104 -14.11 -9.97 -2.84
C PHE A 104 -14.61 -8.62 -3.34
N GLY A 105 -13.70 -7.68 -3.58
CA GLY A 105 -14.09 -6.36 -4.08
C GLY A 105 -12.91 -5.44 -4.33
N VAL A 106 -13.22 -4.16 -4.48
CA VAL A 106 -12.23 -3.08 -4.50
C VAL A 106 -11.93 -2.63 -3.09
N LEU A 107 -10.76 -2.02 -2.91
CA LEU A 107 -10.42 -1.38 -1.63
C LEU A 107 -11.21 -0.08 -1.49
N ASP A 108 -11.88 0.10 -0.36
CA ASP A 108 -12.52 1.37 0.00
C ASP A 108 -11.47 2.35 0.55
N PRO A 109 -11.15 3.44 -0.17
CA PRO A 109 -10.10 4.36 0.21
C PRO A 109 -10.42 5.20 1.46
N GLU A 110 -11.65 5.15 1.97
CA GLU A 110 -12.10 5.88 3.17
C GLU A 110 -12.07 5.00 4.43
N GLN A 111 -11.71 3.73 4.30
CA GLN A 111 -11.77 2.75 5.37
C GLN A 111 -10.42 2.13 5.71
N SER A 112 -10.24 1.71 6.96
CA SER A 112 -9.02 1.01 7.39
C SER A 112 -8.93 -0.39 6.80
N ASP A 113 -7.72 -0.97 6.77
CA ASP A 113 -7.54 -2.34 6.23
C ASP A 113 -8.37 -3.41 6.96
N ALA A 114 -8.77 -3.15 8.21
CA ALA A 114 -9.49 -4.11 9.05
C ALA A 114 -10.96 -4.32 8.64
N VAL A 115 -11.52 -3.41 7.85
CA VAL A 115 -12.93 -3.43 7.41
C VAL A 115 -13.07 -3.63 5.90
N GLN A 116 -11.94 -3.81 5.21
CA GLN A 116 -11.90 -4.12 3.78
C GLN A 116 -12.46 -5.51 3.50
N PRO A 117 -12.83 -5.81 2.24
CA PRO A 117 -13.11 -7.19 1.82
C PRO A 117 -11.96 -8.13 2.18
N ASP A 118 -12.23 -9.42 2.37
CA ASP A 118 -11.19 -10.42 2.62
C ASP A 118 -10.14 -10.45 1.49
N PHE A 119 -10.60 -10.21 0.27
CA PHE A 119 -9.82 -10.15 -0.95
C PHE A 119 -10.07 -8.85 -1.71
N VAL A 120 -9.02 -8.06 -1.90
CA VAL A 120 -9.09 -6.78 -2.63
C VAL A 120 -8.43 -6.89 -3.99
N ALA A 121 -9.02 -6.24 -4.98
CA ALA A 121 -8.56 -6.25 -6.36
C ALA A 121 -7.16 -5.62 -6.49
N ALA A 122 -6.25 -6.33 -7.16
CA ALA A 122 -4.89 -5.88 -7.39
C ALA A 122 -4.34 -6.38 -8.74
N TYR A 123 -3.28 -5.75 -9.21
CA TYR A 123 -2.46 -6.23 -10.33
C TYR A 123 -1.25 -7.02 -9.82
N THR A 124 -0.84 -8.04 -10.57
CA THR A 124 0.49 -8.65 -10.45
C THR A 124 1.56 -7.72 -11.02
N ASN A 125 2.84 -8.03 -10.75
CA ASN A 125 3.99 -7.34 -11.37
C ASN A 125 3.93 -7.35 -12.90
N ASP A 126 3.41 -8.43 -13.49
CA ASP A 126 3.22 -8.60 -14.93
C ASP A 126 1.96 -7.88 -15.45
N GLY A 127 1.13 -7.37 -14.54
CA GLY A 127 -0.07 -6.59 -14.83
C GLY A 127 -1.32 -7.42 -15.12
N GLN A 128 -1.34 -8.68 -14.69
CA GLN A 128 -2.55 -9.49 -14.64
C GLN A 128 -3.40 -9.07 -13.43
N GLN A 129 -4.71 -8.88 -13.63
CA GLN A 129 -5.62 -8.53 -12.55
C GLN A 129 -6.07 -9.77 -11.77
N GLY A 130 -6.07 -9.67 -10.44
CA GLY A 130 -6.57 -10.67 -9.52
C GLY A 130 -6.90 -10.05 -8.17
N TYR A 131 -6.70 -10.80 -7.09
CA TYR A 131 -7.03 -10.38 -5.74
C TYR A 131 -5.94 -10.72 -4.74
N ILE A 132 -5.59 -9.79 -3.85
CA ILE A 132 -4.71 -10.02 -2.71
C ILE A 132 -5.55 -10.14 -1.44
N ARG A 133 -5.08 -10.89 -0.44
CA ARG A 133 -5.74 -10.91 0.86
C ARG A 133 -5.52 -9.58 1.55
N SER A 134 -6.55 -8.99 2.14
CA SER A 134 -6.40 -7.74 2.89
C SER A 134 -5.48 -7.88 4.10
N ALA A 135 -5.37 -9.08 4.68
CA ALA A 135 -4.40 -9.38 5.74
C ALA A 135 -2.94 -9.25 5.27
N ASP A 136 -2.65 -9.49 3.98
CA ASP A 136 -1.30 -9.41 3.43
C ASP A 136 -0.90 -7.95 3.10
N LEU A 137 -1.82 -6.99 3.18
CA LEU A 137 -1.56 -5.58 2.93
C LEU A 137 -0.91 -4.82 4.08
N ASN A 138 -0.83 -5.44 5.26
CA ASN A 138 -0.25 -4.82 6.45
C ASN A 138 0.82 -5.71 7.06
N VAL A 139 2.02 -5.15 7.23
CA VAL A 139 3.09 -5.79 8.00
C VAL A 139 3.16 -5.09 9.35
N PRO A 140 2.79 -5.76 10.45
CA PRO A 140 2.97 -5.19 11.78
C PRO A 140 4.47 -5.08 12.07
N VAL A 141 4.92 -3.89 12.48
CA VAL A 141 6.24 -3.74 13.09
C VAL A 141 6.09 -3.73 14.60
N ALA A 142 6.85 -4.60 15.26
CA ALA A 142 6.61 -5.00 16.64
C ALA A 142 7.01 -3.96 17.70
N SER A 143 8.01 -3.12 17.43
CA SER A 143 8.49 -2.12 18.40
C SER A 143 9.44 -1.09 17.76
N ILE A 144 9.67 0.02 18.46
CA ILE A 144 10.71 1.01 18.10
C ILE A 144 12.09 0.34 17.99
N ASP A 145 12.42 -0.59 18.89
CA ASP A 145 13.72 -1.29 18.83
C ASP A 145 13.82 -2.18 17.58
N GLY A 146 12.72 -2.81 17.17
CA GLY A 146 12.65 -3.51 15.89
C GLY A 146 12.92 -2.60 14.70
N LEU A 147 12.41 -1.36 14.73
CA LEU A 147 12.62 -0.39 13.66
C LEU A 147 14.09 0.03 13.48
N ARG A 148 14.88 0.02 14.56
CA ARG A 148 16.32 0.35 14.50
C ARG A 148 17.11 -0.65 13.65
N SER A 149 16.60 -1.87 13.47
CA SER A 149 17.23 -2.91 12.65
C SER A 149 16.90 -2.81 11.15
N LEU A 150 15.94 -1.98 10.77
CA LEU A 150 15.57 -1.81 9.36
C LEU A 150 16.71 -1.18 8.55
N PRO A 151 16.86 -1.53 7.27
CA PRO A 151 17.75 -0.83 6.35
C PRO A 151 17.47 0.67 6.33
N GLN A 152 18.53 1.48 6.48
CA GLN A 152 18.43 2.94 6.53
C GLN A 152 19.14 3.56 5.33
N ASN A 153 18.51 4.55 4.71
CA ASN A 153 19.08 5.33 3.62
C ASN A 153 18.56 6.77 3.70
N ASN A 154 19.45 7.76 3.65
CA ASN A 154 19.11 9.19 3.65
C ASN A 154 18.12 9.60 4.75
N GLY A 155 18.33 9.12 5.99
CA GLY A 155 17.48 9.47 7.12
C GLY A 155 16.11 8.76 7.13
N VAL A 156 15.90 7.76 6.27
CA VAL A 156 14.67 6.96 6.19
C VAL A 156 14.99 5.49 6.43
N ALA A 157 14.23 4.82 7.29
CA ALA A 157 14.29 3.39 7.52
C ALA A 157 13.16 2.69 6.77
N LYS A 158 13.48 1.65 6.00
CA LYS A 158 12.53 1.00 5.08
C LYS A 158 12.25 -0.43 5.51
N THR A 159 10.98 -0.81 5.46
CA THR A 159 10.60 -2.22 5.51
C THR A 159 11.16 -2.92 4.25
N PRO A 160 11.81 -4.09 4.38
CA PRO A 160 12.29 -4.82 3.21
C PRO A 160 11.15 -5.16 2.25
N SER A 161 11.43 -5.04 0.94
CA SER A 161 10.51 -5.48 -0.11
C SER A 161 10.11 -6.94 0.10
N ARG A 162 8.85 -7.24 -0.20
CA ARG A 162 8.27 -8.58 -0.09
C ARG A 162 7.27 -8.82 -1.21
N ASP A 163 6.99 -10.08 -1.46
CA ASP A 163 5.98 -10.47 -2.45
C ASP A 163 4.63 -10.71 -1.78
N ILE A 164 3.60 -10.05 -2.29
CA ILE A 164 2.19 -10.26 -1.93
C ILE A 164 1.59 -11.22 -2.96
N PRO A 165 1.11 -12.41 -2.56
CA PRO A 165 0.46 -13.33 -3.49
C PRO A 165 -0.83 -12.75 -4.08
N VAL A 166 -0.99 -12.84 -5.39
CA VAL A 166 -2.21 -12.46 -6.11
C VAL A 166 -2.95 -13.73 -6.53
N PHE A 167 -4.22 -13.82 -6.19
CA PHE A 167 -5.10 -14.96 -6.42
C PHE A 167 -6.12 -14.68 -7.53
N ALA A 168 -6.58 -15.74 -8.20
CA ALA A 168 -7.72 -15.69 -9.10
C ALA A 168 -9.03 -15.43 -8.32
N ALA A 169 -10.14 -15.26 -9.04
CA ALA A 169 -11.48 -15.08 -8.47
C ALA A 169 -12.00 -16.30 -7.68
N ASP A 170 -11.23 -17.39 -7.61
CA ASP A 170 -11.52 -18.50 -6.71
C ASP A 170 -10.95 -18.32 -5.30
N GLY A 171 -10.08 -17.33 -5.07
CA GLY A 171 -9.44 -17.08 -3.78
C GLY A 171 -8.42 -18.14 -3.36
N ALA A 172 -8.06 -19.07 -4.26
CA ALA A 172 -7.22 -20.22 -3.97
C ALA A 172 -6.07 -20.36 -4.97
N SER A 173 -6.33 -20.17 -6.26
CA SER A 173 -5.32 -20.27 -7.31
C SER A 173 -4.47 -19.02 -7.36
N GLN A 174 -3.19 -19.13 -7.00
CA GLN A 174 -2.23 -18.03 -7.17
C GLN A 174 -1.93 -17.83 -8.65
N ILE A 175 -2.09 -16.59 -9.14
CA ILE A 175 -1.85 -16.20 -10.54
C ILE A 175 -0.61 -15.33 -10.71
N GLY A 176 -0.01 -14.88 -9.61
CA GLY A 176 1.24 -14.12 -9.63
C GLY A 176 1.55 -13.50 -8.27
N VAL A 177 2.40 -12.47 -8.30
CA VAL A 177 2.79 -11.70 -7.11
C VAL A 177 2.76 -10.20 -7.42
N LEU A 178 2.56 -9.41 -6.38
CA LEU A 178 2.79 -7.97 -6.34
C LEU A 178 3.94 -7.69 -5.37
N THR A 179 5.07 -7.21 -5.86
CA THR A 179 6.23 -6.91 -5.01
C THR A 179 6.10 -5.51 -4.40
N THR A 180 6.32 -5.39 -3.10
CA THR A 180 6.30 -4.09 -2.41
C THR A 180 7.57 -3.29 -2.68
N ALA A 181 7.40 -1.97 -2.78
CA ALA A 181 8.48 -1.01 -3.06
C ALA A 181 9.01 -0.32 -1.80
#